data_AF-A0A2H0PQB4-F1
#
_entry.id   AF-A0A2H0PQB4-F1
#
_cell.length_a   1.000
_cell.length_b   1.000
_cell.length_c   1.000
_cell.angle_alpha   90.00
_cell.angle_beta   90.00
_cell.angle_gamma   90.00
#
_symmetry.space_group_name_H-M   'P 1'
#
loop_
_entity.id
_entity.type
_entity.pdbx_description
1 polymer ?
#
loop_
_entity_poly.entity_id
_entity_poly.type
_entity_poly.pdbx_seq_one_letter_code
_entity_poly.pdbx_strand_id
1 'polypeptide(L)'
;AQLNNLTPDEQLKVLVGCGYEQATATPGKTNKENLFPTLPGADLDLINQAFAGEISTPEAAIAHLVLKDFAGVGVMSFGGYDSHDGTATTSYQKRLGGAQRIATLFNYAFLLKKKLTVIMLTDGGMGKVVKDGVLQTQAVAPSNTPLGGQAFRAERPGDSDILSCAVCLTFDPNRTATQMLISTTHTQVGAFAKSGVKIDYLNTSNDPSKAALCMAYNWLALHGKEDEIKKVNSGVDPFAGRDNAKYLIFKGSKV
;
A
#
# COMPACT_ATOMS: atom_id res chain seq x y z
N ALA A 1 21.98 22.81 -15.20
CA ALA A 1 23.03 23.81 -14.90
C ALA A 1 22.52 25.08 -14.19
N GLN A 2 21.21 25.27 -13.96
CA GLN A 2 20.68 26.54 -13.40
C GLN A 2 20.42 26.55 -11.88
N LEU A 3 20.49 25.42 -11.17
CA LEU A 3 20.20 25.38 -9.72
C LEU A 3 21.39 25.79 -8.85
N ASN A 4 22.62 25.58 -9.31
CA ASN A 4 23.84 25.70 -8.49
C ASN A 4 24.17 27.13 -8.03
N ASN A 5 23.50 28.16 -8.58
CA ASN A 5 23.70 29.57 -8.22
C ASN A 5 22.59 30.12 -7.29
N LEU A 6 21.67 29.29 -6.82
CA LEU A 6 20.58 29.66 -5.92
C LEU A 6 20.88 29.18 -4.49
N THR A 7 20.35 29.88 -3.49
CA THR A 7 20.39 29.39 -2.11
C THR A 7 19.57 28.09 -1.97
N PRO A 8 19.83 27.23 -0.97
CA PRO A 8 19.09 25.99 -0.80
C PRO A 8 17.56 26.16 -0.71
N ASP A 9 17.09 27.26 -0.10
CA ASP A 9 15.66 27.57 0.01
C ASP A 9 15.06 27.97 -1.35
N GLU A 10 15.80 28.74 -2.15
CA GLU A 10 15.40 29.10 -3.52
C GLU A 10 15.44 27.90 -4.45
N GLN A 11 16.43 27.01 -4.33
CA GLN A 11 16.45 25.74 -5.04
C GLN A 11 15.24 24.87 -4.69
N LEU A 12 14.88 24.80 -3.40
CA LEU A 12 13.70 24.06 -2.94
C LEU A 12 12.42 24.65 -3.53
N LYS A 13 12.28 25.98 -3.52
CA LYS A 13 11.13 26.68 -4.09
C LYS A 13 11.02 26.48 -5.60
N VAL A 14 12.14 26.46 -6.33
CA VAL A 14 12.15 26.18 -7.77
C VAL A 14 11.81 24.71 -8.04
N LEU A 15 12.33 23.76 -7.26
CA LEU A 15 12.02 22.34 -7.41
C LEU A 15 10.56 22.02 -7.07
N VAL A 16 10.05 22.58 -5.96
CA VAL A 16 8.65 22.45 -5.55
C VAL A 16 7.75 23.18 -6.54
N GLY A 17 8.16 24.36 -7.02
CA GLY A 17 7.44 25.12 -8.04
C GLY A 17 7.36 24.38 -9.37
N CYS A 18 8.47 23.90 -9.93
CA CYS A 18 8.47 23.11 -11.16
C CYS A 18 7.73 21.78 -11.00
N GLY A 19 7.87 21.10 -9.86
CA GLY A 19 7.11 19.88 -9.57
C GLY A 19 5.61 20.14 -9.45
N TYR A 20 5.22 21.22 -8.79
CA TYR A 20 3.83 21.65 -8.64
C TYR A 20 3.24 22.12 -9.98
N GLU A 21 3.93 22.95 -10.75
CA GLU A 21 3.53 23.39 -12.09
C GLU A 21 3.42 22.22 -13.05
N GLN A 22 4.35 21.26 -13.02
CA GLN A 22 4.24 20.05 -13.83
C GLN A 22 3.07 19.16 -13.37
N ALA A 23 2.86 18.98 -12.07
CA ALA A 23 1.74 18.21 -11.53
C ALA A 23 0.39 18.87 -11.85
N THR A 24 0.29 20.20 -11.75
CA THR A 24 -0.91 20.98 -12.08
C THR A 24 -1.15 21.11 -13.58
N ALA A 25 -0.09 21.09 -14.41
CA ALA A 25 -0.18 21.08 -15.87
C ALA A 25 -0.46 19.69 -16.44
N THR A 26 -0.21 18.61 -15.71
CA THR A 26 -0.43 17.22 -16.15
C THR A 26 -1.90 16.95 -16.52
N PRO A 27 -2.91 17.39 -15.72
CA PRO A 27 -4.32 17.32 -16.14
C PRO A 27 -4.63 18.05 -17.45
N GLY A 28 -3.89 19.12 -17.78
CA GLY A 28 -4.06 19.89 -19.02
C GLY A 28 -3.36 19.28 -20.24
N LYS A 29 -2.52 18.25 -20.06
CA LYS A 29 -1.81 17.56 -21.16
C LYS A 29 -2.63 16.42 -21.77
N THR A 30 -3.79 16.10 -21.22
CA THR A 30 -4.61 14.99 -21.68
C THR A 30 -6.06 15.45 -21.81
N ASN A 31 -6.61 15.40 -23.03
CA ASN A 31 -8.02 15.70 -23.24
C ASN A 31 -8.87 14.69 -22.45
N LYS A 32 -10.00 15.15 -21.88
CA LYS A 32 -10.96 14.29 -21.16
C LYS A 32 -11.35 13.03 -21.94
N GLU A 33 -11.44 13.14 -23.28
CA GLU A 33 -11.75 12.04 -24.20
C GLU A 33 -10.63 10.99 -24.30
N ASN A 34 -9.39 11.35 -23.97
CA ASN A 34 -8.26 10.42 -23.90
C ASN A 34 -8.13 9.75 -22.52
N LEU A 35 -8.66 10.40 -21.47
CA LEU A 35 -8.68 9.87 -20.09
C LEU A 35 -9.82 8.88 -19.88
N PHE A 36 -10.98 9.18 -20.43
CA PHE A 36 -12.15 8.31 -20.45
C PHE A 36 -12.85 8.55 -21.79
N PRO A 37 -12.61 7.70 -22.82
CA PRO A 37 -13.30 7.84 -24.08
C PRO A 37 -14.82 7.80 -23.85
N THR A 38 -15.51 8.89 -24.18
CA THR A 38 -16.96 9.04 -24.06
C THR A 38 -17.76 8.18 -25.05
N LEU A 39 -17.07 7.42 -25.91
CA LEU A 39 -17.65 6.46 -26.83
C LEU A 39 -17.27 5.03 -26.38
N PRO A 40 -18.19 4.05 -26.43
CA PRO A 40 -17.87 2.66 -26.15
C PRO A 40 -16.76 2.19 -27.08
N GLY A 41 -15.72 1.62 -26.49
CA GLY A 41 -14.53 1.12 -27.17
C GLY A 41 -13.77 0.20 -26.23
N ALA A 42 -12.79 -0.53 -26.76
CA ALA A 42 -12.11 -1.61 -26.05
C ALA A 42 -11.61 -1.20 -24.65
N ASP A 43 -11.13 0.03 -24.46
CA ASP A 43 -10.68 0.51 -23.15
C ASP A 43 -11.81 0.67 -22.12
N LEU A 44 -12.96 1.19 -22.54
CA LEU A 44 -14.14 1.31 -21.70
C LEU A 44 -14.70 -0.09 -21.36
N ASP A 45 -14.62 -1.02 -22.30
CA ASP A 45 -15.06 -2.40 -22.11
C ASP A 45 -14.17 -3.16 -21.11
N LEU A 46 -12.85 -2.97 -21.15
CA LEU A 46 -11.91 -3.63 -20.23
C LEU A 46 -12.00 -3.09 -18.80
N ILE A 47 -12.17 -1.77 -18.61
CA ILE A 47 -12.39 -1.22 -17.28
C ILE A 47 -13.77 -1.59 -16.73
N ASN A 48 -14.82 -1.60 -17.57
CA ASN A 48 -16.13 -2.11 -17.21
C ASN A 48 -16.06 -3.59 -16.81
N GLN A 49 -15.33 -4.41 -17.57
CA GLN A 49 -15.13 -5.83 -17.27
C GLN A 49 -14.40 -6.03 -15.95
N ALA A 50 -13.35 -5.26 -15.68
CA ALA A 50 -12.59 -5.38 -14.44
C ALA A 50 -13.40 -4.94 -13.22
N PHE A 51 -14.08 -3.80 -13.30
CA PHE A 51 -14.80 -3.18 -12.19
C PHE A 51 -16.29 -3.52 -12.16
N ALA A 52 -16.73 -4.55 -12.90
CA ALA A 52 -18.13 -4.99 -12.97
C ALA A 52 -19.12 -3.84 -13.29
N GLY A 53 -18.71 -2.87 -14.10
CA GLY A 53 -19.49 -1.68 -14.46
C GLY A 53 -19.38 -0.49 -13.49
N GLU A 54 -18.66 -0.61 -12.38
CA GLU A 54 -18.44 0.47 -11.41
C GLU A 54 -17.30 1.44 -11.80
N ILE A 55 -17.33 1.95 -13.03
CA ILE A 55 -16.27 2.81 -13.59
C ILE A 55 -16.16 4.19 -12.94
N SER A 56 -17.19 4.64 -12.22
CA SER A 56 -17.24 5.92 -11.54
C SER A 56 -16.58 5.91 -10.16
N THR A 57 -16.01 4.78 -9.74
CA THR A 57 -15.28 4.68 -8.48
C THR A 57 -13.91 5.35 -8.58
N PRO A 58 -13.42 6.01 -7.51
CA PRO A 58 -12.07 6.57 -7.46
C PRO A 58 -10.99 5.52 -7.79
N GLU A 59 -11.20 4.27 -7.39
CA GLU A 59 -10.32 3.15 -7.66
C GLU A 59 -10.19 2.86 -9.15
N ALA A 60 -11.31 2.80 -9.87
CA ALA A 60 -11.32 2.60 -11.32
C ALA A 60 -10.58 3.73 -12.03
N ALA A 61 -10.86 4.98 -11.64
CA ALA A 61 -10.20 6.15 -12.23
C ALA A 61 -8.68 6.13 -11.99
N ILE A 62 -8.23 5.91 -10.76
CA ILE A 62 -6.81 5.86 -10.41
C ILE A 62 -6.11 4.70 -11.13
N ALA A 63 -6.73 3.51 -11.14
CA ALA A 63 -6.18 2.35 -11.83
C ALA A 63 -6.02 2.60 -13.33
N HIS A 64 -7.01 3.25 -13.96
CA HIS A 64 -6.96 3.64 -15.37
C HIS A 64 -5.79 4.58 -15.65
N LEU A 65 -5.68 5.67 -14.87
CA LEU A 65 -4.60 6.64 -15.03
C LEU A 65 -3.22 6.00 -14.91
N VAL A 66 -3.04 5.11 -13.93
CA VAL A 66 -1.76 4.44 -13.70
C VAL A 66 -1.44 3.42 -14.79
N LEU A 67 -2.34 2.50 -15.10
CA LEU A 67 -2.07 1.39 -16.02
C LEU A 67 -2.03 1.81 -17.50
N LYS A 68 -2.59 2.98 -17.83
CA LYS A 68 -2.51 3.61 -19.15
C LYS A 68 -1.36 4.62 -19.27
N ASP A 69 -0.48 4.65 -18.27
CA ASP A 69 0.72 5.50 -18.24
C ASP A 69 0.44 7.02 -18.23
N PHE A 70 -0.77 7.45 -17.81
CA PHE A 70 -1.09 8.86 -17.58
C PHE A 70 -0.59 9.36 -16.22
N ALA A 71 -0.41 8.45 -15.26
CA ALA A 71 0.17 8.72 -13.95
C ALA A 71 1.22 7.65 -13.59
N GLY A 72 2.36 8.06 -13.02
CA GLY A 72 3.40 7.12 -12.61
C GLY A 72 3.06 6.34 -11.32
N VAL A 73 2.24 6.92 -10.44
CA VAL A 73 1.80 6.33 -9.17
C VAL A 73 0.37 6.80 -8.89
N GLY A 74 -0.43 5.91 -8.29
CA GLY A 74 -1.75 6.20 -7.75
C GLY A 74 -1.77 5.94 -6.26
N VAL A 75 -2.39 6.83 -5.49
CA VAL A 75 -2.58 6.67 -4.04
C VAL A 75 -4.07 6.57 -3.77
N MET A 76 -4.46 5.49 -3.09
CA MET A 76 -5.84 5.23 -2.68
C MET A 76 -5.90 5.08 -1.17
N SER A 77 -6.83 5.79 -0.54
CA SER A 77 -7.16 5.59 0.87
C SER A 77 -8.42 4.75 0.94
N PHE A 78 -8.26 3.48 1.30
CA PHE A 78 -9.40 2.68 1.70
C PHE A 78 -9.74 3.07 3.14
N GLY A 79 -11.00 3.46 3.41
CA GLY A 79 -11.43 3.92 4.73
C GLY A 79 -11.16 2.91 5.87
N GLY A 80 -11.47 3.29 7.11
CA GLY A 80 -11.14 2.52 8.31
C GLY A 80 -11.60 1.05 8.27
N TYR A 81 -10.64 0.14 8.44
CA TYR A 81 -10.86 -1.30 8.63
C TYR A 81 -10.93 -1.70 10.10
N ASP A 82 -10.80 -0.72 10.98
CA ASP A 82 -11.15 -0.83 12.37
C ASP A 82 -12.67 -0.96 12.51
N SER A 83 -13.10 -1.78 13.45
CA SER A 83 -14.52 -1.92 13.78
C SER A 83 -14.62 -1.94 15.28
N HIS A 84 -15.06 -0.82 15.84
CA HIS A 84 -15.27 -0.61 17.26
C HIS A 84 -16.64 -1.15 17.73
N ASP A 85 -17.08 -2.28 17.16
CA ASP A 85 -18.37 -2.89 17.46
C ASP A 85 -18.25 -4.16 18.31
N GLY A 86 -17.02 -4.56 18.67
CA GLY A 86 -16.75 -5.76 19.46
C GLY A 86 -16.92 -7.07 18.69
N THR A 87 -17.13 -7.00 17.37
CA THR A 87 -17.41 -8.17 16.52
C THR A 87 -16.26 -8.47 15.56
N ALA A 88 -16.07 -9.74 15.23
CA ALA A 88 -15.15 -10.14 14.19
C ALA A 88 -15.72 -9.93 12.76
N THR A 89 -17.05 -9.80 12.63
CA THR A 89 -17.79 -9.79 11.36
C THR A 89 -17.52 -8.58 10.52
N THR A 90 -17.76 -7.39 11.07
CA THR A 90 -17.70 -6.13 10.32
C THR A 90 -16.29 -5.91 9.81
N SER A 91 -15.30 -6.11 10.69
CA SER A 91 -13.88 -6.07 10.33
C SER A 91 -13.54 -7.07 9.23
N TYR A 92 -14.09 -8.30 9.28
CA TYR A 92 -13.84 -9.31 8.25
C TYR A 92 -14.45 -8.91 6.90
N GLN A 93 -15.71 -8.48 6.87
CA GLN A 93 -16.39 -8.07 5.65
C GLN A 93 -15.69 -6.86 5.01
N LYS A 94 -15.29 -5.87 5.82
CA LYS A 94 -14.47 -4.75 5.36
C LYS A 94 -13.18 -5.25 4.72
N ARG A 95 -12.40 -6.08 5.43
CA ARG A 95 -11.12 -6.63 4.93
C ARG A 95 -11.30 -7.45 3.66
N LEU A 96 -12.36 -8.24 3.56
CA LEU A 96 -12.71 -8.99 2.35
C LEU A 96 -13.00 -8.05 1.18
N GLY A 97 -13.80 -7.01 1.42
CA GLY A 97 -14.07 -5.96 0.42
C GLY A 97 -12.79 -5.25 -0.03
N GLY A 98 -11.89 -4.91 0.90
CA GLY A 98 -10.58 -4.34 0.58
C GLY A 98 -9.73 -5.28 -0.29
N ALA A 99 -9.64 -6.55 0.08
CA ALA A 99 -8.93 -7.56 -0.69
C ALA A 99 -9.52 -7.75 -2.10
N GLN A 100 -10.86 -7.73 -2.22
CA GLN A 100 -11.55 -7.77 -3.51
C GLN A 100 -11.23 -6.55 -4.37
N ARG A 101 -11.20 -5.35 -3.80
CA ARG A 101 -10.80 -4.12 -4.52
C ARG A 101 -9.38 -4.22 -5.06
N ILE A 102 -8.43 -4.71 -4.26
CA ILE A 102 -7.05 -4.94 -4.72
C ILE A 102 -6.99 -6.02 -5.81
N ALA A 103 -7.75 -7.10 -5.67
CA ALA A 103 -7.84 -8.14 -6.69
C ALA A 103 -8.38 -7.59 -8.02
N THR A 104 -9.35 -6.67 -7.98
CA THR A 104 -9.85 -5.96 -9.16
C THR A 104 -8.75 -5.17 -9.87
N LEU A 105 -7.85 -4.50 -9.13
CA LEU A 105 -6.70 -3.80 -9.73
C LEU A 105 -5.79 -4.77 -10.51
N PHE A 106 -5.51 -5.95 -9.94
CA PHE A 106 -4.72 -6.97 -10.62
C PHE A 106 -5.45 -7.58 -11.83
N ASN A 107 -6.76 -7.80 -11.72
CA ASN A 107 -7.57 -8.24 -12.84
C ASN A 107 -7.52 -7.23 -13.99
N TYR A 108 -7.62 -5.94 -13.68
CA TYR A 108 -7.52 -4.88 -14.69
C TYR A 108 -6.13 -4.83 -15.34
N ALA A 109 -5.07 -4.94 -14.55
CA ALA A 109 -3.70 -5.02 -15.06
C ALA A 109 -3.50 -6.25 -15.96
N PHE A 110 -4.11 -7.39 -15.61
CA PHE A 110 -4.09 -8.61 -16.43
C PHE A 110 -4.78 -8.43 -17.78
N LEU A 111 -5.95 -7.78 -17.78
CA LEU A 111 -6.70 -7.46 -19.00
C LEU A 111 -5.90 -6.54 -19.93
N LEU A 112 -5.20 -5.55 -19.36
CA LEU A 112 -4.34 -4.63 -20.11
C LEU A 112 -2.95 -5.19 -20.45
N LYS A 113 -2.58 -6.38 -19.96
CA LYS A 113 -1.23 -6.95 -20.06
C LYS A 113 -0.15 -6.00 -19.53
N LYS A 114 -0.46 -5.28 -18.45
CA LYS A 114 0.44 -4.34 -17.76
C LYS A 114 0.96 -4.92 -16.45
N LYS A 115 2.19 -4.55 -16.10
CA LYS A 115 2.77 -4.86 -14.78
C LYS A 115 2.18 -3.91 -13.75
N LEU A 116 1.96 -4.40 -12.54
CA LEU A 116 1.43 -3.59 -11.45
C LEU A 116 2.13 -3.97 -10.14
N THR A 117 2.52 -2.98 -9.36
CA THR A 117 2.91 -3.18 -7.96
C THR A 117 1.97 -2.40 -7.07
N VAL A 118 1.39 -3.07 -6.08
CA VAL A 118 0.55 -2.49 -5.05
C VAL A 118 1.30 -2.56 -3.73
N ILE A 119 1.47 -1.40 -3.09
CA ILE A 119 2.03 -1.29 -1.75
C ILE A 119 0.92 -0.87 -0.81
N MET A 120 0.64 -1.73 0.16
CA MET A 120 -0.33 -1.47 1.22
C MET A 120 0.42 -1.13 2.49
N LEU A 121 -0.08 -0.13 3.19
CA LEU A 121 0.42 0.31 4.48
C LEU A 121 -0.77 0.39 5.43
N THR A 122 -0.60 -0.14 6.63
CA THR A 122 -1.60 0.00 7.70
C THR A 122 -1.08 0.94 8.77
N ASP A 123 -1.97 1.78 9.30
CA ASP A 123 -1.73 2.73 10.38
C ASP A 123 -1.75 2.09 11.77
N GLY A 124 -2.23 0.85 11.86
CA GLY A 124 -2.30 0.12 13.12
C GLY A 124 -2.83 -1.29 12.93
N GLY A 125 -2.95 -2.01 14.04
CA GLY A 125 -3.62 -3.30 14.12
C GLY A 125 -4.86 -3.18 15.00
N MET A 126 -5.82 -4.09 14.80
CA MET A 126 -6.87 -4.27 15.82
C MET A 126 -6.31 -5.12 16.96
N GLY A 127 -6.63 -4.75 18.20
CA GLY A 127 -6.39 -5.58 19.37
C GLY A 127 -7.07 -6.96 19.28
N LYS A 128 -6.81 -7.80 20.27
CA LYS A 128 -7.45 -9.11 20.43
C LYS A 128 -7.94 -9.26 21.87
N VAL A 129 -9.12 -9.84 22.06
CA VAL A 129 -9.59 -10.19 23.41
C VAL A 129 -8.96 -11.52 23.83
N VAL A 130 -8.31 -11.52 25.00
CA VAL A 130 -7.79 -12.72 25.65
C VAL A 130 -8.40 -12.78 27.04
N LYS A 131 -9.05 -13.90 27.37
CA LYS A 131 -9.61 -14.16 28.69
C LYS A 131 -8.97 -15.42 29.25
N ASP A 132 -8.40 -15.32 30.45
CA ASP A 132 -7.70 -16.44 31.12
C ASP A 132 -6.60 -17.08 30.25
N GLY A 133 -5.88 -16.27 29.46
CA GLY A 133 -4.85 -16.73 28.53
C GLY A 133 -5.39 -17.35 27.23
N VAL A 134 -6.71 -17.44 27.07
CA VAL A 134 -7.36 -18.01 25.89
C VAL A 134 -7.84 -16.89 24.97
N LEU A 135 -7.43 -16.96 23.69
CA LEU A 135 -7.92 -16.06 22.64
C LEU A 135 -9.44 -16.24 22.50
N GLN A 136 -10.18 -15.15 22.66
CA GLN A 136 -11.62 -15.18 22.42
C GLN A 136 -11.85 -15.11 20.92
N THR A 137 -12.64 -16.05 20.40
CA THR A 137 -12.85 -16.18 18.96
C THR A 137 -14.32 -16.42 18.63
N GLN A 138 -14.75 -15.90 17.50
CA GLN A 138 -16.10 -16.03 16.96
C GLN A 138 -16.08 -16.88 15.67
N ALA A 139 -17.01 -17.82 15.57
CA ALA A 139 -17.27 -18.59 14.34
C ALA A 139 -18.41 -18.00 13.51
N VAL A 140 -19.28 -17.23 14.15
CA VAL A 140 -20.50 -16.64 13.57
C VAL A 140 -20.58 -15.16 13.92
N ALA A 141 -21.21 -14.40 13.04
CA ALA A 141 -21.57 -13.02 13.26
C ALA A 141 -22.70 -12.86 14.29
N PRO A 142 -22.92 -11.65 14.86
CA PRO A 142 -24.12 -11.37 15.67
C PRO A 142 -25.43 -11.66 14.92
N SER A 143 -25.43 -11.56 13.59
CA SER A 143 -26.55 -11.93 12.70
C SER A 143 -26.70 -13.45 12.48
N ASN A 144 -25.95 -14.28 13.21
CA ASN A 144 -25.85 -15.72 13.04
C ASN A 144 -25.37 -16.19 11.66
N THR A 145 -24.72 -15.29 10.91
CA THR A 145 -24.11 -15.60 9.61
C THR A 145 -22.72 -16.22 9.82
N PRO A 146 -22.40 -17.38 9.24
CA PRO A 146 -21.05 -17.95 9.31
C PRO A 146 -20.01 -16.98 8.74
N LEU A 147 -18.89 -16.79 9.45
CA LEU A 147 -17.83 -15.85 9.04
C LEU A 147 -16.95 -16.35 7.88
N GLY A 148 -17.19 -17.56 7.38
CA GLY A 148 -16.43 -18.18 6.29
C GLY A 148 -15.01 -18.62 6.66
N GLY A 149 -14.57 -19.76 6.11
CA GLY A 149 -13.29 -20.40 6.42
C GLY A 149 -13.29 -21.17 7.76
N GLN A 150 -12.47 -22.21 7.88
CA GLN A 150 -12.48 -23.14 9.02
C GLN A 150 -11.94 -22.55 10.35
N ALA A 151 -11.44 -21.31 10.36
CA ALA A 151 -10.77 -20.73 11.52
C ALA A 151 -11.69 -19.78 12.29
N PHE A 152 -11.84 -20.01 13.59
CA PHE A 152 -12.43 -19.05 14.51
C PHE A 152 -11.68 -17.71 14.45
N ARG A 153 -12.40 -16.58 14.46
CA ARG A 153 -11.82 -15.24 14.29
C ARG A 153 -11.72 -14.51 15.63
N ALA A 154 -10.56 -13.92 15.94
CA ALA A 154 -10.37 -13.19 17.20
C ALA A 154 -11.36 -12.04 17.37
N GLU A 155 -11.96 -11.93 18.55
CA GLU A 155 -12.75 -10.77 18.97
C GLU A 155 -11.85 -9.53 19.04
N ARG A 156 -12.43 -8.38 18.66
CA ARG A 156 -11.68 -7.15 18.39
C ARG A 156 -12.21 -6.02 19.28
N PRO A 157 -11.53 -5.70 20.39
CA PRO A 157 -12.04 -4.73 21.38
C PRO A 157 -11.77 -3.26 20.99
N GLY A 158 -10.93 -3.02 19.99
CA GLY A 158 -10.54 -1.69 19.53
C GLY A 158 -9.13 -1.66 18.97
N ASP A 159 -8.62 -0.45 18.78
CA ASP A 159 -7.31 -0.18 18.21
C ASP A 159 -6.15 -0.75 19.03
N SER A 160 -5.05 -1.02 18.34
CA SER A 160 -3.79 -1.43 18.93
C SER A 160 -2.64 -0.79 18.16
N ASP A 161 -1.78 -0.12 18.92
CA ASP A 161 -0.56 0.55 18.49
C ASP A 161 0.63 -0.39 18.34
N ILE A 162 0.47 -1.69 18.61
CA ILE A 162 1.59 -2.65 18.68
C ILE A 162 1.98 -3.22 17.31
N LEU A 163 1.18 -2.97 16.26
CA LEU A 163 1.31 -3.61 14.96
C LEU A 163 0.99 -2.63 13.83
N SER A 164 1.86 -2.60 12.82
CA SER A 164 1.56 -2.07 11.49
C SER A 164 2.02 -3.07 10.45
N CYS A 165 1.59 -2.96 9.20
CA CYS A 165 2.10 -3.83 8.16
C CYS A 165 2.33 -3.04 6.87
N ALA A 166 3.46 -3.34 6.22
CA ALA A 166 3.70 -2.97 4.84
C ALA A 166 3.67 -4.24 3.99
N VAL A 167 2.77 -4.32 3.02
CA VAL A 167 2.68 -5.45 2.10
C VAL A 167 2.94 -4.94 0.69
N CYS A 168 3.87 -5.57 -0.01
CA CYS A 168 4.14 -5.29 -1.42
C CYS A 168 3.71 -6.50 -2.25
N LEU A 169 2.79 -6.26 -3.19
CA LEU A 169 2.29 -7.26 -4.14
C LEU A 169 2.66 -6.81 -5.55
N THR A 170 3.47 -7.59 -6.25
CA THR A 170 3.84 -7.32 -7.64
C THR A 170 3.24 -8.36 -8.56
N PHE A 171 2.64 -7.88 -9.64
CA PHE A 171 2.08 -8.66 -10.73
C PHE A 171 2.82 -8.35 -12.04
N ASP A 172 3.23 -9.41 -12.73
CA ASP A 172 3.79 -9.34 -14.08
C ASP A 172 3.04 -10.35 -14.97
N PRO A 173 2.22 -9.87 -15.93
CA PRO A 173 1.37 -10.73 -16.76
C PRO A 173 2.18 -11.59 -17.75
N ASN A 174 3.47 -11.27 -17.95
CA ASN A 174 4.35 -11.99 -18.87
C ASN A 174 5.22 -13.04 -18.17
N ARG A 175 5.11 -13.17 -16.85
CA ARG A 175 5.86 -14.16 -16.07
C ARG A 175 4.98 -15.31 -15.63
N THR A 176 5.53 -16.51 -15.73
CA THR A 176 4.96 -17.70 -15.13
C THR A 176 5.29 -17.75 -13.63
N ALA A 177 4.42 -18.38 -12.82
CA ALA A 177 4.53 -18.44 -11.36
C ALA A 177 5.88 -18.98 -10.83
N THR A 178 6.68 -19.61 -11.67
CA THR A 178 8.01 -20.15 -11.35
C THR A 178 9.15 -19.13 -11.41
N GLN A 179 8.91 -17.94 -11.98
CA GLN A 179 9.90 -16.86 -12.04
C GLN A 179 9.62 -15.86 -10.91
N MET A 180 10.21 -16.10 -9.73
CA MET A 180 10.15 -15.14 -8.62
C MET A 180 10.52 -13.74 -9.11
N LEU A 181 9.60 -12.79 -8.93
CA LEU A 181 9.76 -11.40 -9.36
C LEU A 181 10.90 -10.68 -8.64
N ILE A 182 11.25 -11.14 -7.44
CA ILE A 182 12.32 -10.59 -6.61
C ILE A 182 13.04 -11.75 -5.93
N SER A 183 14.35 -11.86 -6.16
CA SER A 183 15.23 -12.83 -5.50
C SER A 183 15.38 -12.51 -4.01
N THR A 184 15.05 -13.51 -3.19
CA THR A 184 15.63 -13.85 -1.86
C THR A 184 15.34 -12.96 -0.63
N THR A 185 14.94 -13.66 0.45
CA THR A 185 15.01 -13.33 1.89
C THR A 185 14.12 -12.26 2.54
N HIS A 186 13.40 -11.39 1.82
CA HIS A 186 12.66 -10.28 2.45
C HIS A 186 11.21 -10.03 1.95
N THR A 187 10.61 -10.98 1.22
CA THR A 187 9.27 -10.81 0.60
C THR A 187 8.16 -11.61 1.29
N GLN A 188 8.42 -12.21 2.45
CA GLN A 188 7.44 -13.01 3.17
C GLN A 188 6.48 -12.11 3.97
N VAL A 189 5.18 -12.37 3.86
CA VAL A 189 4.12 -11.70 4.62
C VAL A 189 4.04 -12.32 6.02
N GLY A 190 4.97 -11.95 6.91
CA GLY A 190 5.01 -12.41 8.30
C GLY A 190 5.50 -13.85 8.51
N ALA A 191 5.67 -14.27 9.77
CA ALA A 191 6.02 -15.65 10.11
C ALA A 191 5.25 -16.17 11.33
N PHE A 192 4.97 -17.46 11.32
CA PHE A 192 4.49 -18.18 12.49
C PHE A 192 5.68 -18.84 13.22
N ALA A 193 5.67 -18.76 14.54
CA ALA A 193 6.55 -19.49 15.44
C ALA A 193 5.71 -20.40 16.35
N LYS A 194 6.37 -21.34 17.03
CA LYS A 194 5.72 -22.23 18.00
C LYS A 194 5.01 -21.46 19.13
N SER A 195 5.48 -20.25 19.43
CA SER A 195 4.89 -19.33 20.42
C SER A 195 3.81 -18.40 19.84
N GLY A 196 3.47 -18.50 18.56
CA GLY A 196 2.48 -17.66 17.89
C GLY A 196 3.04 -16.86 16.72
N VAL A 197 2.35 -15.78 16.33
CA VAL A 197 2.75 -14.92 15.20
C VAL A 197 3.96 -14.08 15.59
N LYS A 198 5.00 -14.07 14.74
CA LYS A 198 6.14 -13.15 14.86
C LYS A 198 5.73 -11.77 14.35
N ILE A 199 5.67 -10.82 15.26
CA ILE A 199 5.23 -9.44 15.01
C ILE A 199 6.38 -8.50 14.58
N ASP A 200 7.62 -8.95 14.74
CA ASP A 200 8.86 -8.25 14.36
C ASP A 200 9.44 -8.76 13.02
N TYR A 201 8.61 -9.44 12.22
CA TYR A 201 9.06 -10.12 11.02
C TYR A 201 9.51 -9.15 9.92
N LEU A 202 8.73 -8.10 9.67
CA LEU A 202 9.23 -6.95 8.92
C LEU A 202 9.69 -5.89 9.90
N ASN A 203 10.70 -5.14 9.49
CA ASN A 203 11.23 -4.04 10.26
C ASN A 203 10.21 -2.89 10.48
N THR A 204 9.11 -2.88 9.74
CA THR A 204 7.95 -1.98 9.88
C THR A 204 6.78 -2.62 10.64
N SER A 205 6.90 -3.87 11.12
CA SER A 205 5.74 -4.64 11.56
C SER A 205 5.30 -4.42 13.01
N ASN A 206 6.20 -4.01 13.89
CA ASN A 206 5.96 -4.00 15.34
C ASN A 206 5.68 -2.61 15.93
N ASP A 207 5.48 -1.61 15.07
CA ASP A 207 5.34 -0.20 15.47
C ASP A 207 4.89 0.64 14.26
N PRO A 208 3.68 1.23 14.30
CA PRO A 208 3.14 2.12 13.27
C PRO A 208 4.07 3.26 12.88
N SER A 209 4.83 3.80 13.83
CA SER A 209 5.77 4.89 13.59
C SER A 209 6.88 4.45 12.65
N LYS A 210 7.30 3.17 12.72
CA LYS A 210 8.34 2.62 11.83
C LYS A 210 7.87 2.49 10.40
N ALA A 211 6.57 2.27 10.15
CA ALA A 211 6.04 2.25 8.80
C ALA A 211 6.12 3.64 8.15
N ALA A 212 5.69 4.68 8.87
CA ALA A 212 5.80 6.08 8.43
C ALA A 212 7.26 6.50 8.21
N LEU A 213 8.14 6.16 9.16
CA LEU A 213 9.57 6.45 9.04
C LEU A 213 10.23 5.69 7.88
N CYS A 214 9.79 4.47 7.60
CA CYS A 214 10.26 3.70 6.44
C CYS A 214 9.87 4.39 5.12
N MET A 215 8.65 4.94 5.00
CA MET A 215 8.28 5.73 3.81
C MET A 215 9.14 6.97 3.66
N ALA A 216 9.33 7.73 4.74
CA ALA A 216 10.17 8.92 4.75
C ALA A 216 11.61 8.57 4.35
N TYR A 217 12.14 7.47 4.85
CA TYR A 217 13.48 6.99 4.52
C TYR A 217 13.62 6.57 3.06
N ASN A 218 12.63 5.88 2.48
CA ASN A 218 12.62 5.55 1.06
C ASN A 218 12.57 6.82 0.20
N TRP A 219 11.76 7.81 0.59
CA TRP A 219 11.73 9.10 -0.10
C TRP A 219 13.09 9.79 -0.04
N LEU A 220 13.72 9.87 1.15
CA LEU A 220 15.04 10.45 1.32
C LEU A 220 16.11 9.71 0.51
N ALA A 221 16.09 8.38 0.50
CA ALA A 221 17.03 7.56 -0.25
C ALA A 221 16.90 7.74 -1.76
N LEU A 222 15.68 7.88 -2.29
CA LEU A 222 15.46 8.23 -3.70
C LEU A 222 16.05 9.59 -4.09
N HIS A 223 16.29 10.47 -3.12
CA HIS A 223 16.91 11.78 -3.31
C HIS A 223 18.39 11.83 -2.86
N GLY A 224 18.99 10.71 -2.45
CA GLY A 224 20.35 10.65 -1.92
C GLY A 224 20.54 11.43 -0.62
N LYS A 225 19.48 11.50 0.20
CA LYS A 225 19.40 12.27 1.46
C LYS A 225 19.17 11.37 2.68
N GLU A 226 19.63 10.13 2.65
CA GLU A 226 19.43 9.13 3.70
C GLU A 226 19.83 9.67 5.10
N ASP A 227 20.90 10.46 5.17
CA ASP A 227 21.41 11.06 6.41
C ASP A 227 20.44 12.06 7.06
N GLU A 228 19.46 12.58 6.32
CA GLU A 228 18.46 13.51 6.83
C GLU A 228 17.37 12.83 7.66
N ILE A 229 17.31 11.49 7.72
CA ILE A 229 16.27 10.77 8.50
C ILE A 229 16.26 11.17 9.97
N LYS A 230 17.44 11.51 10.52
CA LYS A 230 17.59 12.03 11.89
C LYS A 230 16.83 13.34 12.08
N LYS A 231 16.77 14.20 11.05
CA LYS A 231 16.02 15.47 11.12
C LYS A 231 14.52 15.23 11.19
N VAL A 232 14.04 14.20 10.49
CA VAL A 232 12.61 13.82 10.45
C VAL A 232 12.18 13.11 11.74
N ASN A 233 13.11 12.48 12.45
CA ASN A 233 12.84 11.70 13.66
C ASN A 233 13.55 12.26 14.90
N SER A 234 13.40 13.57 15.15
CA SER A 234 13.83 14.23 16.41
C SER A 234 15.29 13.98 16.80
N GLY A 235 16.19 13.94 15.84
CA GLY A 235 17.63 13.70 16.01
C GLY A 235 18.03 12.23 16.13
N VAL A 236 17.08 11.31 16.18
CA VAL A 236 17.31 9.87 16.34
C VAL A 236 17.24 9.20 14.98
N ASP A 237 18.23 8.40 14.63
CA ASP A 237 18.12 7.50 13.48
C ASP A 237 17.34 6.25 13.92
N PRO A 238 16.10 6.07 13.45
CA PRO A 238 15.26 4.93 13.83
C PRO A 238 15.79 3.59 13.30
N PHE A 239 16.80 3.64 12.42
CA PHE A 239 17.44 2.48 11.78
C PHE A 239 18.88 2.27 12.24
N ALA A 240 19.39 3.08 13.18
CA ALA A 240 20.74 2.96 13.71
C ALA A 240 21.03 1.54 14.24
N GLY A 241 22.16 0.98 13.84
CA GLY A 241 22.60 -0.37 14.24
C GLY A 241 21.92 -1.52 13.48
N ARG A 242 21.09 -1.22 12.48
CA ARG A 242 20.49 -2.23 11.58
C ARG A 242 21.02 -2.03 10.16
N ASP A 243 20.94 -3.09 9.36
CA ASP A 243 21.25 -3.01 7.93
C ASP A 243 20.21 -2.12 7.25
N ASN A 244 20.59 -0.86 6.97
CA ASN A 244 19.76 0.16 6.34
C ASN A 244 19.15 -0.32 5.00
N ALA A 245 19.78 -1.27 4.32
CA ALA A 245 19.24 -1.86 3.10
C ALA A 245 17.93 -2.64 3.32
N LYS A 246 17.64 -3.07 4.56
CA LYS A 246 16.39 -3.76 4.92
C LYS A 246 15.18 -2.83 5.02
N TYR A 247 15.41 -1.51 4.99
CA TYR A 247 14.38 -0.48 5.06
C TYR A 247 14.13 0.19 3.71
N LEU A 248 14.97 -0.11 2.71
CA LEU A 248 14.77 0.34 1.34
C LEU A 248 13.85 -0.66 0.62
N ILE A 249 12.58 -0.29 0.51
CA ILE A 249 11.56 -1.00 -0.26
C ILE A 249 11.85 -0.82 -1.75
N PHE A 250 12.32 0.38 -2.13
CA PHE A 250 12.73 0.69 -3.50
C PHE A 250 14.25 0.77 -3.56
N LYS A 251 14.89 -0.28 -4.09
CA LYS A 251 16.29 -0.16 -4.49
C LYS A 251 16.32 0.62 -5.79
N GLY A 252 16.81 1.86 -5.74
CA GLY A 252 17.22 2.55 -6.95
C GLY A 252 18.24 1.68 -7.68
N SER A 253 17.98 1.37 -8.95
CA SER A 253 19.06 0.91 -9.81
C SER A 253 20.04 2.06 -9.87
N LYS A 254 21.26 1.88 -9.35
CA LYS A 254 22.35 2.79 -9.69
C LYS A 254 22.49 2.70 -11.21
N VAL A 255 22.08 3.76 -11.91
CA VAL A 255 22.41 3.98 -13.32
C VAL A 255 23.84 4.48 -13.37
#